data_AF-A0ABC8UK23-F1
#
_entry.id   AF-A0ABC8UK23-F1
#
_cell.length_a   1.000
_cell.length_b   1.000
_cell.length_c   1.000
_cell.angle_alpha   90.00
_cell.angle_beta   90.00
_cell.angle_gamma   90.00
#
_symmetry.space_group_name_H-M   'P 1'
#
loop_
_entity.id
_entity.type
_entity.pdbx_description
1 polymer ?
#
loop_
_entity_poly.entity_id
_entity_poly.type
_entity_poly.pdbx_seq_one_letter_code
_entity_poly.pdbx_strand_id
1 'polypeptide(L)'
;MKSVIERYNKSKEEHQQLANPTSEVKLWQKEAAMLRQQLQNLQENHRQIKGEELSGLSVKDLQNLENQLEMSLRGVRMKKGNLIHQENVELYKKVYGRRDVNEANRNAQLTNGLSIGEDPHVPVHLQLCQPQQQNQETQARTTKLG
;
A
#
# COMPACT_ATOMS: atom_id res chain seq x y z
N MET A 1 5.04 -60.46 53.74
CA MET A 1 4.62 -59.81 52.47
C MET A 1 4.50 -58.31 52.74
N LYS A 2 5.19 -57.45 51.99
CA LYS A 2 4.99 -55.99 52.12
C LYS A 2 3.58 -55.61 51.68
N SER A 3 2.93 -54.73 52.44
CA SER A 3 1.57 -54.24 52.15
C SER A 3 1.52 -53.53 50.80
N VAL A 4 0.37 -53.55 50.12
CA VAL A 4 0.14 -52.78 48.87
C VAL A 4 0.44 -51.29 49.10
N ILE A 5 0.12 -50.77 50.28
CA ILE A 5 0.36 -49.38 50.69
C ILE A 5 1.86 -49.10 50.79
N GLU A 6 2.62 -50.06 51.34
CA GLU A 6 4.07 -49.92 51.50
C GLU A 6 4.80 -49.96 50.15
N ARG A 7 4.32 -50.78 49.20
CA ARG A 7 4.83 -50.79 47.82
C ARG A 7 4.51 -49.51 47.08
N TYR A 8 3.31 -48.97 47.25
CA TYR A 8 2.91 -47.69 46.67
C TYR A 8 3.77 -46.54 47.20
N ASN A 9 3.96 -46.46 48.52
CA ASN A 9 4.78 -45.41 49.14
C ASN A 9 6.24 -45.47 48.67
N LYS A 10 6.82 -46.68 48.61
CA LYS A 10 8.18 -46.87 48.09
C LYS A 10 8.32 -46.42 46.63
N SER A 11 7.38 -46.80 45.77
CA SER A 11 7.40 -46.41 44.35
C SER A 11 7.16 -44.91 44.15
N LYS A 12 6.35 -44.28 45.02
CA LYS A 12 6.10 -42.83 45.03
C LYS A 12 7.34 -42.04 45.47
N GLU A 13 8.02 -42.48 46.53
CA GLU A 13 9.27 -41.88 46.99
C GLU A 13 10.39 -42.02 45.94
N GLU A 14 10.50 -43.19 45.30
CA GLU A 14 11.47 -43.41 44.21
C GLU A 14 11.19 -42.49 43.00
N HIS A 15 9.92 -42.25 42.65
CA HIS A 15 9.56 -41.28 41.61
C HIS A 15 9.76 -39.81 42.03
N GLN A 16 9.50 -39.45 43.29
CA GLN A 16 9.78 -38.11 43.82
C GLN A 16 11.28 -37.82 43.98
N GLN A 17 12.14 -38.84 44.11
CA GLN A 17 13.59 -38.66 44.11
C GLN A 17 14.16 -38.53 42.69
N LEU A 18 13.51 -39.11 41.67
CA LEU A 18 13.98 -39.05 40.28
C LEU A 18 13.66 -37.71 39.59
N ALA A 19 12.53 -37.09 39.93
CA ALA A 19 12.17 -35.74 39.50
C ALA A 19 12.37 -34.81 40.69
N ASN A 20 13.47 -34.05 40.76
CA ASN A 20 13.67 -33.07 41.83
C ASN A 20 12.69 -31.89 41.61
N PRO A 21 11.57 -31.80 42.36
CA PRO A 21 10.57 -30.76 42.12
C PRO A 21 11.13 -29.35 42.33
N THR A 22 12.19 -29.21 43.13
CA THR A 22 12.90 -27.94 43.33
C THR A 22 13.63 -27.49 42.05
N SER A 23 14.16 -28.43 41.26
CA SER A 23 14.83 -28.12 40.00
C SER A 23 13.83 -27.72 38.92
N GLU A 24 12.69 -28.40 38.81
CA GLU A 24 11.62 -28.03 37.87
C GLU A 24 11.06 -26.64 38.18
N VAL A 25 10.78 -26.34 39.45
CA VAL A 25 10.30 -25.01 39.85
C VAL A 25 11.32 -23.92 39.47
N LYS A 26 12.62 -24.15 39.70
CA LYS A 26 13.67 -23.20 39.31
C LYS A 26 13.76 -23.02 37.79
N LEU A 27 13.58 -24.10 37.01
CA LEU A 27 13.55 -24.04 35.55
C LEU A 27 12.37 -23.21 35.05
N TRP A 28 11.16 -23.50 35.53
CA TRP A 28 9.96 -22.74 35.17
C TRP A 28 10.02 -21.29 35.62
N GLN A 29 10.64 -21.01 36.77
CA GLN A 29 10.88 -19.64 37.23
C GLN A 29 11.83 -18.88 36.29
N LYS A 30 12.91 -19.52 35.83
CA LYS A 30 13.83 -18.95 34.85
C LYS A 30 13.13 -18.70 33.51
N GLU A 31 12.34 -19.65 33.05
CA GLU A 31 11.56 -19.54 31.81
C GLU A 31 10.56 -18.37 31.88
N ALA A 32 9.81 -18.28 32.99
CA ALA A 32 8.88 -17.19 33.22
C ALA A 32 9.58 -15.82 33.26
N ALA A 33 10.77 -15.73 33.86
CA ALA A 33 11.55 -14.50 33.86
C ALA A 33 12.02 -14.12 32.45
N MET A 34 12.46 -15.08 31.65
CA MET A 34 12.87 -14.85 30.26
C MET A 34 11.70 -14.35 29.40
N LEU A 35 10.53 -14.99 29.50
CA LEU A 35 9.33 -14.59 28.77
C LEU A 35 8.86 -13.19 29.17
N ARG A 36 8.92 -12.85 30.47
CA ARG A 36 8.61 -11.49 30.95
C ARG A 36 9.56 -10.45 30.34
N GLN A 37 10.85 -10.74 30.28
CA GLN A 37 11.82 -9.85 29.66
C GLN A 37 11.56 -9.68 28.15
N GLN A 38 11.27 -10.76 27.44
CA GLN A 38 10.95 -10.71 26.01
C GLN A 38 9.71 -9.84 25.75
N LEU A 39 8.66 -9.99 26.58
CA LEU A 39 7.46 -9.17 26.49
C LEU A 39 7.76 -7.69 26.74
N GLN A 40 8.53 -7.37 27.77
CA GLN A 40 8.93 -5.99 28.07
C GLN A 40 9.71 -5.37 26.91
N ASN A 41 10.69 -6.09 26.38
CA ASN A 41 11.47 -5.64 25.22
C ASN A 41 10.56 -5.39 24.01
N LEU A 42 9.61 -6.30 23.73
CA LEU A 42 8.69 -6.13 22.60
C LEU A 42 7.79 -4.90 22.78
N GLN A 43 7.28 -4.68 23.98
CA GLN A 43 6.44 -3.52 24.30
C GLN A 43 7.21 -2.21 24.18
N GLU A 44 8.45 -2.17 24.67
CA GLU A 44 9.33 -1.01 24.54
C GLU A 44 9.66 -0.71 23.08
N ASN A 45 10.06 -1.72 22.30
CA ASN A 45 10.28 -1.58 20.87
C ASN A 45 9.04 -1.03 20.15
N HIS A 46 7.85 -1.51 20.50
CA HIS A 46 6.61 -1.00 19.91
C HIS A 46 6.37 0.48 20.25
N ARG A 47 6.67 0.92 21.49
CA ARG A 47 6.59 2.34 21.87
C ARG A 47 7.60 3.17 21.08
N GLN A 48 8.85 2.72 20.99
CA GLN A 48 9.90 3.41 20.24
C GLN A 48 9.55 3.56 18.76
N ILE A 49 9.05 2.50 18.10
CA ILE A 49 8.60 2.55 16.70
C ILE A 49 7.43 3.55 16.51
N LYS A 50 6.62 3.79 17.54
CA LYS A 50 5.57 4.83 17.52
C LYS A 50 6.09 6.24 17.85
N GLY A 51 7.38 6.39 18.15
CA GLY A 51 7.99 7.67 18.54
C GLY A 51 7.80 8.03 20.02
N GLU A 52 7.45 7.06 20.86
CA GLU A 52 7.24 7.23 22.30
C GLU A 52 8.50 6.77 23.08
N GLU A 53 8.73 7.34 24.27
CA GLU A 53 9.80 6.91 25.21
C GLU A 53 11.21 6.81 24.59
N LEU A 54 11.57 7.75 23.70
CA LEU A 54 12.88 7.75 23.03
C LEU A 54 14.03 8.27 23.89
N SER A 55 13.72 8.80 25.08
CA SER A 55 14.72 9.29 26.03
C SER A 55 15.63 8.14 26.49
N GLY A 56 16.94 8.29 26.29
CA GLY A 56 17.94 7.28 26.67
C GLY A 56 18.50 6.49 25.48
N LEU A 57 17.93 6.62 24.29
CA LEU A 57 18.53 6.10 23.06
C LEU A 57 19.74 6.95 22.64
N SER A 58 20.77 6.29 22.11
CA SER A 58 21.89 7.01 21.51
C SER A 58 21.51 7.61 20.16
N VAL A 59 22.29 8.57 19.67
CA VAL A 59 22.13 9.13 18.31
C VAL A 59 22.14 8.03 17.25
N LYS A 60 22.98 7.00 17.44
CA LYS A 60 23.07 5.86 16.52
C LYS A 60 21.78 5.04 16.53
N ASP A 61 21.21 4.80 17.71
CA ASP A 61 19.96 4.03 17.85
C ASP A 61 18.78 4.78 17.23
N LEU A 62 18.70 6.09 17.45
CA LEU A 62 17.70 6.96 16.82
C LEU A 62 17.82 6.96 15.30
N GLN A 63 19.05 7.07 14.76
CA GLN A 63 19.26 7.01 13.31
C GLN A 63 18.84 5.65 12.72
N ASN A 64 19.11 4.56 13.42
CA ASN A 64 18.68 3.22 12.99
C ASN A 64 17.16 3.10 12.97
N LEU A 65 16.49 3.60 14.01
CA LEU A 65 15.04 3.62 14.11
C LEU A 65 14.40 4.46 12.99
N GLU A 66 14.94 5.64 12.72
CA GLU A 66 14.50 6.51 11.63
C GLU A 66 14.62 5.80 10.28
N ASN A 67 15.78 5.20 9.99
CA ASN A 67 16.01 4.45 8.75
C ASN A 67 15.02 3.28 8.61
N GLN A 68 14.75 2.55 9.70
CA GLN A 68 13.80 1.44 9.70
C GLN A 68 12.37 1.92 9.39
N LEU A 69 11.94 3.02 10.01
CA LEU A 69 10.64 3.64 9.77
C LEU A 69 10.53 4.17 8.34
N GLU A 70 11.55 4.84 7.83
CA GLU A 70 11.57 5.36 6.47
C GLU A 70 11.45 4.23 5.43
N MET A 71 12.28 3.19 5.55
CA MET A 71 12.27 2.06 4.62
C MET A 71 10.92 1.33 4.63
N SER A 72 10.36 1.06 5.82
CA SER A 72 9.07 0.38 5.94
C SER A 72 7.91 1.23 5.41
N LEU A 73 7.89 2.53 5.71
CA LEU A 73 6.88 3.46 5.21
C LEU A 73 6.94 3.59 3.69
N ARG A 74 8.14 3.69 3.12
CA ARG A 74 8.35 3.68 1.66
C ARG A 74 7.77 2.42 1.04
N GLY A 75 8.03 1.25 1.65
CA GLY A 75 7.48 -0.03 1.20
C GLY A 75 5.94 -0.06 1.23
N VAL A 76 5.32 0.40 2.32
CA VAL A 76 3.87 0.49 2.44
C VAL A 76 3.27 1.43 1.40
N ARG A 77 3.84 2.63 1.22
CA ARG A 77 3.40 3.61 0.23
C ARG A 77 3.49 3.06 -1.20
N MET A 78 4.59 2.39 -1.52
CA MET A 78 4.79 1.78 -2.84
C MET A 78 3.74 0.70 -3.11
N LYS A 79 3.50 -0.22 -2.16
CA LYS A 79 2.48 -1.26 -2.31
C LYS A 79 1.08 -0.67 -2.50
N LYS A 80 0.71 0.31 -1.68
CA LYS A 80 -0.58 1.00 -1.77
C LYS A 80 -0.73 1.74 -3.10
N GLY A 81 0.32 2.45 -3.53
CA GLY A 81 0.34 3.15 -4.82
C GLY A 81 0.16 2.21 -6.01
N ASN A 82 0.87 1.08 -6.00
CA ASN A 82 0.75 0.06 -7.05
C ASN A 82 -0.66 -0.52 -7.11
N LEU A 83 -1.27 -0.82 -5.96
CA LEU A 83 -2.65 -1.34 -5.90
C LEU A 83 -3.66 -0.33 -6.45
N ILE A 84 -3.58 0.92 -6.00
CA ILE A 84 -4.44 2.01 -6.50
C ILE A 84 -4.25 2.22 -8.00
N HIS A 85 -3.01 2.14 -8.50
CA HIS A 85 -2.74 2.26 -9.93
C HIS A 85 -3.38 1.11 -10.72
N GLN A 86 -3.25 -0.12 -10.26
CA GLN A 86 -3.88 -1.30 -10.87
C GLN A 86 -5.41 -1.16 -10.91
N GLU A 87 -6.03 -0.81 -9.78
CA GLU A 87 -7.48 -0.59 -9.70
C GLU A 87 -7.95 0.50 -10.67
N ASN A 88 -7.21 1.62 -10.76
CA ASN A 88 -7.52 2.67 -11.72
C ASN A 88 -7.44 2.16 -13.16
N VAL A 89 -6.38 1.45 -13.54
CA VAL A 89 -6.24 0.88 -14.89
C VAL A 89 -7.41 -0.05 -15.23
N GLU A 90 -7.82 -0.89 -14.28
CA GLU A 90 -8.98 -1.77 -14.46
C GLU A 90 -10.29 -0.99 -14.61
N LEU A 91 -10.50 0.05 -13.81
CA LEU A 91 -11.68 0.92 -13.92
C LEU A 91 -11.70 1.67 -15.25
N TYR A 92 -10.56 2.22 -15.69
CA TYR A 92 -10.42 2.84 -17.01
C TYR A 92 -10.76 1.84 -18.12
N LYS A 93 -10.24 0.60 -18.05
CA LYS A 93 -10.59 -0.45 -19.01
C LYS A 93 -12.09 -0.77 -19.00
N LYS A 94 -12.75 -0.81 -17.84
CA LYS A 94 -14.20 -1.05 -17.75
C LYS A 94 -15.03 0.08 -18.36
N VAL A 95 -14.65 1.34 -18.13
CA VAL A 95 -15.38 2.51 -18.63
C VAL A 95 -15.14 2.77 -20.13
N TYR A 96 -13.89 2.59 -20.57
CA TYR A 96 -13.46 3.01 -21.91
C TYR A 96 -13.19 1.83 -22.85
N GLY A 97 -12.84 0.64 -22.35
CA GLY A 97 -12.49 -0.53 -23.18
C GLY A 97 -13.67 -1.27 -23.81
N ARG A 98 -14.89 -0.70 -23.76
CA ARG A 98 -16.08 -1.19 -24.48
C ARG A 98 -16.52 -0.23 -25.60
N ARG A 99 -15.81 0.89 -25.78
CA ARG A 99 -16.16 1.91 -26.78
C ARG A 99 -15.88 1.41 -28.21
N ASP A 100 -14.95 0.49 -28.32
CA ASP A 100 -14.42 -0.15 -29.53
C ASP A 100 -15.30 -1.30 -30.07
N VAL A 101 -16.18 -1.89 -29.26
CA VAL A 101 -17.18 -2.88 -29.72
C VAL A 101 -18.54 -2.28 -30.08
N ASN A 102 -18.87 -1.10 -29.54
CA ASN A 102 -20.16 -0.47 -29.82
C ASN A 102 -20.15 0.37 -31.10
N GLU A 103 -18.97 0.75 -31.61
CA GLU A 103 -18.80 1.37 -32.93
C GLU A 103 -19.00 0.33 -34.05
N ALA A 104 -18.43 -0.87 -33.91
CA ALA A 104 -18.70 -1.98 -34.83
C ALA A 104 -20.18 -2.43 -34.81
N ASN A 105 -20.84 -2.41 -33.64
CA ASN A 105 -22.26 -2.76 -33.51
C ASN A 105 -23.20 -1.68 -34.08
N ARG A 106 -22.86 -0.39 -33.96
CA ARG A 106 -23.59 0.69 -34.66
C ARG A 106 -23.45 0.57 -36.17
N ASN A 107 -22.25 0.24 -36.65
CA ASN A 107 -21.99 0.09 -38.09
C ASN A 107 -22.74 -1.14 -38.66
N ALA A 108 -22.85 -2.24 -37.92
CA ALA A 108 -23.65 -3.40 -38.33
C ALA A 108 -25.17 -3.15 -38.31
N GLN A 109 -25.68 -2.24 -37.47
CA GLN A 109 -27.09 -1.85 -37.46
C GLN A 109 -27.45 -0.88 -38.60
N LEU A 110 -26.50 -0.06 -39.07
CA LEU A 110 -26.69 0.84 -40.21
C LEU A 110 -26.64 0.11 -41.57
N THR A 111 -25.91 -1.00 -41.68
CA THR A 111 -25.76 -1.74 -42.94
C THR A 111 -27.00 -2.52 -43.37
N ASN A 112 -27.93 -2.80 -42.45
CA ASN A 112 -29.12 -3.62 -42.75
C ASN A 112 -30.38 -2.79 -43.04
N GLY A 113 -30.27 -1.45 -43.06
CA GLY A 113 -31.41 -0.54 -42.97
C GLY A 113 -31.84 0.19 -44.24
N LEU A 114 -30.96 0.53 -45.20
CA LEU A 114 -31.37 1.35 -46.34
C LEU A 114 -30.45 1.13 -47.56
N SER A 115 -30.87 0.27 -48.48
CA SER A 115 -30.46 0.35 -49.88
C SER A 115 -31.37 1.34 -50.60
N ILE A 116 -31.08 2.64 -50.51
CA ILE A 116 -31.51 3.62 -51.52
C ILE A 116 -30.34 4.59 -51.68
N GLY A 117 -29.74 4.57 -52.86
CA GLY A 117 -28.48 5.23 -53.15
C GLY A 117 -28.57 6.75 -53.09
N GLU A 118 -27.46 7.35 -52.69
CA GLU A 118 -26.93 8.62 -53.17
C GLU A 118 -25.49 8.78 -52.63
N ASP A 119 -24.60 9.23 -53.49
CA ASP A 119 -23.13 9.25 -53.42
C ASP A 119 -22.57 10.10 -52.23
N PRO A 120 -21.72 9.55 -51.33
CA PRO A 120 -21.24 10.30 -50.16
C PRO A 120 -19.90 11.03 -50.36
N HIS A 121 -19.30 11.08 -51.57
CA HIS A 121 -17.95 11.64 -51.73
C HIS A 121 -17.92 13.11 -52.20
N VAL A 122 -18.55 14.02 -51.46
CA VAL A 122 -18.30 15.47 -51.59
C VAL A 122 -17.56 15.98 -50.35
N PRO A 123 -16.27 16.36 -50.44
CA PRO A 123 -15.54 16.93 -49.31
C PRO A 123 -16.13 18.29 -48.95
N VAL A 124 -16.73 18.40 -47.76
CA VAL A 124 -17.20 19.69 -47.23
C VAL A 124 -15.98 20.50 -46.79
N HIS A 125 -15.58 21.47 -47.61
CA HIS A 125 -14.60 22.48 -47.21
C HIS A 125 -15.23 23.49 -46.25
N LEU A 126 -15.06 23.28 -44.93
CA LEU A 126 -15.39 24.27 -43.92
C LEU A 126 -14.22 25.28 -43.82
N GLN A 127 -14.34 26.41 -44.50
CA GLN A 127 -13.43 27.55 -44.33
C GLN A 127 -13.68 28.17 -42.95
N LEU A 128 -12.74 27.97 -42.01
CA LEU A 128 -12.74 28.71 -40.75
C LEU A 128 -12.50 30.20 -41.05
N CYS A 129 -13.49 31.05 -40.76
CA CYS A 129 -13.28 32.50 -40.77
C CYS A 129 -12.22 32.86 -39.73
N GLN A 130 -11.04 33.29 -40.19
CA GLN A 130 -10.06 33.90 -39.31
C GLN A 130 -10.59 35.26 -38.83
N PRO A 131 -10.45 35.61 -37.54
CA PRO A 131 -10.80 36.94 -37.07
C PRO A 131 -9.92 37.98 -37.79
N GLN A 132 -10.56 38.93 -38.46
CA GLN A 132 -9.90 40.04 -39.12
C GLN A 132 -9.16 40.87 -38.05
N GLN A 133 -7.83 40.81 -38.05
CA GLN A 133 -7.01 41.80 -37.38
C GLN A 133 -7.13 43.11 -38.15
N GLN A 134 -7.88 44.05 -37.59
CA GLN A 134 -7.99 45.39 -38.15
C GLN A 134 -6.77 46.21 -37.70
N ASN A 135 -5.79 46.29 -38.61
CA ASN A 135 -4.81 47.36 -38.83
C ASN A 135 -4.24 48.07 -37.59
N GLN A 136 -3.03 47.65 -37.19
CA GLN A 136 -1.99 48.61 -36.79
C GLN A 136 -1.15 48.94 -38.02
N GLU A 137 -1.28 50.17 -38.52
CA GLU A 137 -0.33 50.96 -39.31
C GLU A 137 -1.18 52.10 -39.88
N THR A 138 -0.89 53.38 -39.73
CA THR A 138 0.37 54.13 -39.81
C THR A 138 0.06 55.47 -39.12
N GLN A 139 0.89 56.08 -38.27
CA GLN A 139 1.84 57.10 -38.72
C GLN A 139 2.64 57.63 -37.53
N ALA A 140 3.80 57.03 -37.28
CA ALA A 140 4.90 57.74 -36.66
C ALA A 140 5.46 58.73 -37.69
N ARG A 141 4.96 59.97 -37.67
CA ARG A 141 5.68 61.11 -38.25
C ARG A 141 5.57 62.31 -37.31
N THR A 142 6.70 62.56 -36.66
CA THR A 142 7.38 63.86 -36.56
C THR A 142 6.67 65.00 -35.83
N THR A 143 7.16 65.40 -34.66
CA THR A 143 8.11 66.52 -34.46
C THR A 143 7.43 67.90 -34.39
N LYS A 144 7.38 68.42 -33.15
CA LYS A 144 7.66 69.80 -32.71
C LYS A 144 6.72 70.99 -33.03
N LEU A 145 6.55 71.74 -31.93
CA LEU A 145 6.49 73.20 -31.73
C LEU A 145 5.16 73.95 -31.96
N GLY A 146 4.87 74.78 -30.95
CA GLY A 146 3.78 75.73 -30.82
C GLY A 146 3.57 76.03 -29.36
#